data_AF-A0A834ZPE6-F1
#
_entry.id   AF-A0A834ZPE6-F1
#
_cell.length_a   1.000
_cell.length_b   1.000
_cell.length_c   1.000
_cell.angle_alpha   90.00
_cell.angle_beta   90.00
_cell.angle_gamma   90.00
#
_symmetry.space_group_name_H-M   'P 1'
#
loop_
_entity.id
_entity.type
_entity.pdbx_description
1 polymer ?
#
loop_
_entity_poly.entity_id
_entity_poly.type
_entity_poly.pdbx_seq_one_letter_code
_entity_poly.pdbx_strand_id
1 'polypeptide(L)'
;MKVTILASRNERESVQIAIRPKASWGGPGIAGVVQVHCTDLCSTSGDRLVVGQSLTLRRVVPILGVPDALVPLTLPVTQINLLPGETTAIWVSIDVPTGQPPGQYEGDFFITAVKADAESSAPCLAKTEKHQIYKELRNCLEIVEPLDGKPLEEVVERVKSATTSLKRVLLSSSFTEFFPDNGPVDMMDEDAFTNLSVRLKLSVTVWDFILPATPSLPAVFGISETVIEDRFGVEHGSDDWYGALDQHFKWLLQYRISPYFCRWGDGMRVLTYTCPWPADHPKSDEYYSDPRLAAYAVPYAPVLSGSDAAKDSLRKEVEILKTKTHWKKAYFYLWDEPLNLEQYDSIRNMSSEIRTYAPDARVLTTYYCGPSDTPLAPSAFEAFVKVPKFLRPHTQIYCTSEWVLGNREDLVKDIIAELEPENGEEWWTYVCMGPSDPHPNWHLGMRGTQHRAVMWRVWKEGGTGFLYWGANCYEKATVASAEIRFRRGLPPGDGVLFYPGEVFSSHQPVASVRLERILSGLQDIEYLKLFTSRYGRDEGLALLEKTGVYLGPERYTIEHMPIDVMRGEIYRTCRS
;
A
#
# COMPACT_ATOMS: atom_id res chain seq x y z
N MET A 1 -30.88 -0.45 -2.20
CA MET A 1 -30.02 0.12 -1.13
C MET A 1 -29.39 1.41 -1.64
N LYS A 2 -28.99 2.37 -0.78
CA LYS A 2 -28.33 3.61 -1.20
C LYS A 2 -27.07 3.85 -0.36
N VAL A 3 -25.96 4.20 -1.01
CA VAL A 3 -24.71 4.65 -0.38
C VAL A 3 -24.45 6.09 -0.84
N THR A 4 -24.08 6.95 0.11
CA THR A 4 -23.75 8.36 -0.18
C THR A 4 -22.34 8.64 0.31
N ILE A 5 -21.53 9.30 -0.51
CA ILE A 5 -20.14 9.65 -0.23
C ILE A 5 -19.92 11.13 -0.46
N LEU A 6 -19.08 11.72 0.37
CA LEU A 6 -18.54 13.06 0.19
C LEU A 6 -17.06 12.95 -0.15
N ALA A 7 -16.64 13.51 -1.29
CA ALA A 7 -15.26 13.49 -1.73
C ALA A 7 -14.86 14.84 -2.36
N SER A 8 -13.60 15.21 -2.22
CA SER A 8 -12.96 16.34 -2.90
C SER A 8 -12.36 15.92 -4.23
N ARG A 9 -11.93 16.91 -4.99
CA ARG A 9 -11.13 16.71 -6.18
C ARG A 9 -9.73 16.26 -5.76
N ASN A 10 -9.12 15.37 -6.55
CA ASN A 10 -7.84 14.73 -6.24
C ASN A 10 -7.87 13.84 -4.98
N GLU A 11 -9.01 13.19 -4.74
CA GLU A 11 -9.23 12.28 -3.62
C GLU A 11 -9.68 10.90 -4.12
N ARG A 12 -9.24 9.84 -3.43
CA ARG A 12 -9.79 8.49 -3.59
C ARG A 12 -10.63 8.13 -2.37
N GLU A 13 -11.92 7.88 -2.59
CA GLU A 13 -12.81 7.31 -1.57
C GLU A 13 -13.19 5.87 -1.90
N SER A 14 -13.79 5.17 -0.94
CA SER A 14 -14.10 3.75 -1.12
C SER A 14 -15.35 3.26 -0.42
N VAL A 15 -15.93 2.18 -0.96
CA VAL A 15 -17.07 1.46 -0.38
C VAL A 15 -16.78 -0.03 -0.43
N GLN A 16 -17.23 -0.77 0.57
CA GLN A 16 -17.20 -2.23 0.54
C GLN A 16 -18.62 -2.78 0.44
N ILE A 17 -18.84 -3.66 -0.53
CA ILE A 17 -20.10 -4.37 -0.74
C ILE A 17 -19.88 -5.82 -0.32
N ALA A 18 -20.56 -6.28 0.73
CA ALA A 18 -20.52 -7.66 1.20
C ALA A 18 -21.71 -8.46 0.68
N ILE A 19 -21.44 -9.59 0.05
CA ILE A 19 -22.42 -10.50 -0.55
C ILE A 19 -22.35 -11.84 0.16
N ARG A 20 -23.48 -12.29 0.71
CA ARG A 20 -23.58 -13.58 1.40
C ARG A 20 -24.78 -14.37 0.88
N PRO A 21 -24.57 -15.53 0.22
CA PRO A 21 -25.67 -16.38 -0.22
C PRO A 21 -26.33 -17.08 0.99
N LYS A 22 -27.66 -17.09 1.03
CA LYS A 22 -28.44 -17.79 2.08
C LYS A 22 -28.68 -19.28 1.78
N ALA A 23 -28.71 -19.66 0.51
CA ALA A 23 -28.94 -21.03 0.04
C ALA A 23 -28.07 -21.28 -1.21
N SER A 24 -27.86 -22.54 -1.57
CA SER A 24 -27.24 -22.90 -2.85
C SER A 24 -28.29 -23.01 -3.95
N TRP A 25 -28.00 -22.45 -5.12
CA TRP A 25 -28.73 -22.58 -6.38
C TRP A 25 -27.82 -22.98 -7.56
N GLY A 26 -26.51 -23.10 -7.34
CA GLY A 26 -25.48 -23.40 -8.36
C GLY A 26 -24.95 -24.85 -8.36
N GLY A 27 -25.53 -25.75 -7.57
CA GLY A 27 -25.11 -27.16 -7.45
C GLY A 27 -24.24 -27.47 -6.22
N PRO A 28 -23.71 -28.70 -6.09
CA PRO A 28 -22.87 -29.08 -4.96
C PRO A 28 -21.47 -28.45 -5.08
N GLY A 29 -21.19 -27.44 -4.25
CA GLY A 29 -19.87 -26.80 -4.12
C GLY A 29 -19.84 -25.30 -4.45
N ILE A 30 -20.83 -24.79 -5.19
CA ILE A 30 -20.98 -23.36 -5.50
C ILE A 30 -22.41 -22.95 -5.13
N ALA A 31 -22.56 -21.88 -4.35
CA ALA A 31 -23.89 -21.36 -4.02
C ALA A 31 -24.55 -20.77 -5.26
N GLY A 32 -23.77 -20.11 -6.12
CA GLY A 32 -24.20 -19.65 -7.44
C GLY A 32 -23.21 -18.63 -8.01
N VAL A 33 -23.41 -18.22 -9.26
CA VAL A 33 -22.67 -17.15 -9.90
C VAL A 33 -23.50 -15.87 -9.84
N VAL A 34 -22.87 -14.75 -9.48
CA VAL A 34 -23.47 -13.42 -9.61
C VAL A 34 -22.71 -12.61 -10.63
N GLN A 35 -23.44 -11.91 -11.47
CA GLN A 35 -22.91 -10.88 -12.35
C GLN A 35 -23.07 -9.53 -11.66
N VAL A 36 -21.97 -8.81 -11.55
CA VAL A 36 -21.94 -7.45 -11.01
C VAL A 36 -21.70 -6.50 -12.15
N HIS A 37 -22.64 -5.59 -12.36
CA HIS A 37 -22.57 -4.53 -13.34
C HIS A 37 -22.56 -3.17 -12.64
N CYS A 38 -21.63 -2.31 -13.03
CA CYS A 38 -21.49 -0.94 -12.51
C CYS A 38 -21.72 0.05 -13.65
N THR A 39 -22.50 1.10 -13.40
CA THR A 39 -22.67 2.22 -14.34
C THR A 39 -21.72 3.36 -14.01
N ASP A 40 -21.45 4.21 -14.99
CA ASP A 40 -20.85 5.53 -14.74
C ASP A 40 -21.67 6.30 -13.69
N LEU A 41 -21.00 7.17 -12.92
CA LEU A 41 -21.69 8.15 -12.10
C LEU A 41 -21.88 9.42 -12.90
N CYS A 42 -23.13 9.85 -13.10
CA CYS A 42 -23.47 11.00 -13.92
C CYS A 42 -24.00 12.14 -13.06
N SER A 43 -23.59 13.38 -13.37
CA SER A 43 -24.21 14.60 -12.84
C SER A 43 -25.42 15.01 -13.67
N THR A 44 -26.21 15.94 -13.15
CA THR A 44 -27.33 16.56 -13.89
C THR A 44 -26.86 17.43 -15.05
N SER A 45 -25.61 17.91 -15.04
CA SER A 45 -24.97 18.66 -16.13
C SER A 45 -24.38 17.76 -17.22
N GLY A 46 -24.35 16.44 -17.03
CA GLY A 46 -23.82 15.47 -17.98
C GLY A 46 -22.35 15.09 -17.78
N ASP A 47 -21.68 15.66 -16.76
CA ASP A 47 -20.34 15.26 -16.35
C ASP A 47 -20.34 13.84 -15.78
N ARG A 48 -19.23 13.11 -15.93
CA ARG A 48 -19.15 11.70 -15.56
C ARG A 48 -17.91 11.36 -14.75
N LEU A 49 -18.08 10.45 -13.80
CA LEU A 49 -17.01 9.62 -13.26
C LEU A 49 -17.13 8.25 -13.92
N VAL A 50 -16.15 7.91 -14.75
CA VAL A 50 -16.22 6.78 -15.70
C VAL A 50 -15.78 5.48 -15.04
N VAL A 51 -16.51 4.39 -15.28
CA VAL A 51 -16.13 3.04 -14.82
C VAL A 51 -14.87 2.56 -15.53
N GLY A 52 -13.94 1.99 -14.76
CA GLY A 52 -12.61 1.58 -15.22
C GLY A 52 -11.57 2.70 -15.22
N GLN A 53 -11.98 3.95 -15.01
CA GLN A 53 -11.07 5.10 -14.87
C GLN A 53 -11.18 5.72 -13.47
N SER A 54 -12.33 6.32 -13.16
CA SER A 54 -12.63 6.90 -11.85
C SER A 54 -13.25 5.90 -10.90
N LEU A 55 -13.92 4.85 -11.40
CA LEU A 55 -14.48 3.79 -10.57
C LEU A 55 -13.78 2.46 -10.86
N THR A 56 -13.14 1.89 -9.84
CA THR A 56 -12.50 0.57 -9.94
C THR A 56 -13.11 -0.41 -8.94
N LEU A 57 -13.19 -1.68 -9.33
CA LEU A 57 -13.72 -2.77 -8.51
C LEU A 57 -12.61 -3.79 -8.26
N ARG A 58 -12.47 -4.20 -7.00
CA ARG A 58 -11.51 -5.19 -6.55
C ARG A 58 -12.20 -6.24 -5.68
N ARG A 59 -11.94 -7.52 -5.89
CA ARG A 59 -12.35 -8.57 -4.95
C ARG A 59 -11.48 -8.50 -3.72
N VAL A 60 -12.10 -8.56 -2.55
CA VAL A 60 -11.35 -8.66 -1.29
C VAL A 60 -11.06 -10.12 -0.98
N VAL A 61 -9.79 -10.49 -1.07
CA VAL A 61 -9.30 -11.85 -0.86
C VAL A 61 -8.72 -11.98 0.55
N PRO A 62 -9.12 -12.99 1.33
CA PRO A 62 -8.57 -13.23 2.64
C PRO A 62 -7.10 -13.64 2.60
N ILE A 63 -6.29 -13.03 3.46
CA ILE A 63 -4.89 -13.37 3.75
C ILE A 63 -4.83 -13.82 5.20
N LEU A 64 -4.42 -15.08 5.44
CA LEU A 64 -4.47 -15.71 6.77
C LEU A 64 -5.85 -15.59 7.44
N GLY A 65 -6.93 -15.67 6.65
CA GLY A 65 -8.31 -15.53 7.12
C GLY A 65 -8.81 -14.09 7.30
N VAL A 66 -7.96 -13.07 7.06
CA VAL A 66 -8.32 -11.66 7.18
C VAL A 66 -8.56 -11.04 5.79
N PRO A 67 -9.71 -10.39 5.51
CA PRO A 67 -10.00 -9.80 4.20
C PRO A 67 -9.10 -8.57 3.94
N ASP A 68 -8.02 -8.76 3.17
CA ASP A 68 -6.99 -7.71 2.99
C ASP A 68 -6.55 -7.51 1.54
N ALA A 69 -6.26 -8.55 0.75
CA ALA A 69 -5.76 -8.36 -0.61
C ALA A 69 -6.87 -7.88 -1.56
N LEU A 70 -6.63 -6.80 -2.31
CA LEU A 70 -7.59 -6.15 -3.20
C LEU A 70 -7.31 -6.50 -4.67
N VAL A 71 -7.77 -7.67 -5.10
CA VAL A 71 -7.51 -8.23 -6.44
C VAL A 71 -8.39 -7.55 -7.48
N PRO A 72 -7.84 -6.96 -8.56
CA PRO A 72 -8.63 -6.32 -9.62
C PRO A 72 -9.71 -7.22 -10.22
N LEU A 73 -10.88 -6.63 -10.50
CA LEU A 73 -11.96 -7.27 -11.25
C LEU A 73 -12.10 -6.62 -12.62
N THR A 74 -12.51 -7.41 -13.62
CA THR A 74 -12.84 -6.91 -14.95
C THR A 74 -14.04 -5.95 -14.88
N LEU A 75 -14.01 -4.88 -15.67
CA LEU A 75 -15.05 -3.86 -15.72
C LEU A 75 -15.52 -3.62 -17.16
N PRO A 76 -16.77 -3.16 -17.35
CA PRO A 76 -17.77 -2.76 -16.34
C PRO A 76 -18.61 -3.92 -15.78
N VAL A 77 -18.39 -5.14 -16.28
CA VAL A 77 -19.10 -6.34 -15.88
C VAL A 77 -18.09 -7.36 -15.37
N THR A 78 -18.39 -7.95 -14.21
CA THR A 78 -17.61 -9.05 -13.63
C THR A 78 -18.52 -10.17 -13.15
N GLN A 79 -18.03 -11.40 -13.22
CA GLN A 79 -18.70 -12.58 -12.67
C GLN A 79 -17.96 -13.05 -11.43
N ILE A 80 -18.72 -13.35 -10.37
CA ILE A 80 -18.19 -13.76 -9.09
C ILE A 80 -18.88 -15.05 -8.66
N ASN A 81 -18.06 -16.07 -8.40
CA ASN A 81 -18.51 -17.33 -7.82
C ASN A 81 -18.72 -17.13 -6.32
N LEU A 82 -19.93 -17.44 -5.84
CA LEU A 82 -20.26 -17.42 -4.42
C LEU A 82 -20.18 -18.82 -3.84
N LEU A 83 -19.55 -18.97 -2.68
CA LEU A 83 -19.48 -20.22 -1.94
C LEU A 83 -20.55 -20.26 -0.83
N PRO A 84 -21.19 -21.42 -0.57
CA PRO A 84 -22.21 -21.52 0.46
C PRO A 84 -21.64 -21.18 1.85
N GLY A 85 -22.33 -20.32 2.59
CA GLY A 85 -21.96 -19.94 3.96
C GLY A 85 -20.86 -18.89 4.07
N GLU A 86 -20.12 -18.62 2.99
CA GLU A 86 -19.05 -17.61 2.93
C GLU A 86 -19.56 -16.23 2.55
N THR A 87 -18.87 -15.19 3.01
CA THR A 87 -19.13 -13.80 2.61
C THR A 87 -18.05 -13.38 1.61
N THR A 88 -18.46 -13.00 0.40
CA THR A 88 -17.57 -12.40 -0.58
C THR A 88 -17.71 -10.89 -0.53
N ALA A 89 -16.60 -10.16 -0.48
CA ALA A 89 -16.61 -8.71 -0.47
C ALA A 89 -15.99 -8.13 -1.75
N ILE A 90 -16.59 -7.05 -2.23
CA ILE A 90 -16.11 -6.23 -3.34
C ILE A 90 -15.74 -4.87 -2.75
N TRP A 91 -14.51 -4.44 -3.02
CA TRP A 91 -14.02 -3.11 -2.76
C TRP A 91 -14.25 -2.24 -3.99
N VAL A 92 -14.92 -1.12 -3.81
CA VAL A 92 -15.17 -0.11 -4.84
C VAL A 92 -14.31 1.10 -4.48
N SER A 93 -13.49 1.56 -5.41
CA SER A 93 -12.76 2.83 -5.26
C SER A 93 -13.25 3.85 -6.24
N ILE A 94 -13.32 5.10 -5.77
CA ILE A 94 -13.83 6.25 -6.49
C ILE A 94 -12.73 7.31 -6.44
N ASP A 95 -11.95 7.34 -7.51
CA ASP A 95 -10.91 8.32 -7.76
C ASP A 95 -11.54 9.54 -8.41
N VAL A 96 -11.63 10.65 -7.66
CA VAL A 96 -12.19 11.92 -8.17
C VAL A 96 -11.05 12.72 -8.81
N PRO A 97 -11.07 12.94 -10.15
CA PRO A 97 -10.04 13.71 -10.83
C PRO A 97 -9.94 15.16 -10.30
N THR A 98 -8.74 15.74 -10.35
CA THR A 98 -8.48 17.14 -9.97
C THR A 98 -9.38 18.13 -10.72
N GLY A 99 -9.66 17.84 -12.00
CA GLY A 99 -10.50 18.67 -12.86
C GLY A 99 -12.00 18.38 -12.79
N GLN A 100 -12.44 17.42 -11.96
CA GLN A 100 -13.85 17.03 -11.91
C GLN A 100 -14.73 18.20 -11.44
N PRO A 101 -15.79 18.59 -12.16
CA PRO A 101 -16.69 19.65 -11.70
C PRO A 101 -17.35 19.29 -10.35
N PRO A 102 -17.42 20.23 -9.39
CA PRO A 102 -18.20 20.03 -8.17
C PRO A 102 -19.67 19.77 -8.50
N GLY A 103 -20.29 18.84 -7.77
CA GLY A 103 -21.68 18.45 -8.02
C GLY A 103 -22.03 17.10 -7.41
N GLN A 104 -23.28 16.70 -7.59
CA GLN A 104 -23.75 15.38 -7.22
C GLN A 104 -23.71 14.46 -8.43
N TYR A 105 -23.10 13.29 -8.26
CA TYR A 105 -22.97 12.25 -9.26
C TYR A 105 -23.71 11.00 -8.77
N GLU A 106 -24.54 10.41 -9.61
CA GLU A 106 -25.31 9.22 -9.28
C GLU A 106 -25.10 8.10 -10.30
N GLY A 107 -25.07 6.87 -9.82
CA GLY A 107 -25.07 5.67 -10.64
C GLY A 107 -25.48 4.44 -9.84
N ASP A 108 -25.41 3.28 -10.47
CA ASP A 108 -26.01 2.05 -9.96
C ASP A 108 -25.06 0.86 -10.07
N PHE A 109 -25.12 0.01 -9.04
CA PHE A 109 -24.58 -1.33 -9.04
C PHE A 109 -25.74 -2.32 -9.12
N PHE A 110 -25.70 -3.18 -10.13
CA PHE A 110 -26.62 -4.29 -10.29
C PHE A 110 -25.91 -5.59 -9.98
N ILE A 111 -26.44 -6.33 -9.00
CA ILE A 111 -25.96 -7.66 -8.64
C ILE A 111 -27.05 -8.63 -9.02
N THR A 112 -26.84 -9.35 -10.12
CA THR A 112 -27.84 -10.25 -10.70
C THR A 112 -27.36 -11.67 -10.54
N ALA A 113 -28.19 -12.53 -9.93
CA ALA A 113 -27.93 -13.96 -9.92
C ALA A 113 -28.02 -14.48 -11.35
N VAL A 114 -26.96 -15.13 -11.82
CA VAL A 114 -26.97 -15.80 -13.12
C VAL A 114 -27.41 -17.23 -12.85
N LYS A 115 -28.56 -17.61 -13.40
CA LYS A 115 -28.93 -19.02 -13.44
C LYS A 115 -27.89 -19.70 -14.33
N ALA A 116 -27.42 -20.88 -13.95
CA ALA A 116 -26.63 -21.69 -14.87
C ALA A 116 -27.59 -22.07 -16.02
N ASP A 117 -27.66 -21.24 -17.06
CA ASP A 117 -28.39 -21.58 -18.26
C ASP A 117 -27.77 -22.83 -18.84
N ALA A 118 -28.65 -23.74 -19.24
CA ALA A 118 -28.34 -25.03 -19.84
C ALA A 118 -27.69 -24.91 -21.23
N GLU A 119 -27.08 -23.77 -21.55
CA GLU A 119 -26.37 -23.49 -22.80
C GLU A 119 -24.87 -23.26 -22.62
N SER A 120 -24.35 -23.48 -21.40
CA SER A 120 -22.97 -23.95 -21.22
C SER A 120 -23.01 -25.41 -20.77
N SER A 121 -23.52 -26.28 -21.65
CA SER A 121 -23.05 -27.65 -21.66
C SER A 121 -21.65 -27.67 -22.27
N ALA A 122 -20.66 -27.08 -21.59
CA ALA A 122 -19.38 -27.78 -21.57
C ALA A 122 -19.74 -29.14 -20.95
N PRO A 123 -19.63 -30.27 -21.70
CA PRO A 123 -20.04 -31.55 -21.17
C PRO A 123 -19.32 -31.70 -19.84
N CYS A 124 -20.07 -31.81 -18.75
CA CYS A 124 -19.48 -32.20 -17.48
C CYS A 124 -18.83 -33.54 -17.79
N LEU A 125 -17.50 -33.52 -17.96
CA LEU A 125 -16.69 -34.65 -18.41
C LEU A 125 -17.28 -35.91 -17.82
N ALA A 126 -17.69 -36.86 -18.66
CA ALA A 126 -18.28 -38.10 -18.19
C ALA A 126 -17.33 -38.68 -17.13
N LYS A 127 -17.83 -39.33 -16.07
CA LYS A 127 -16.97 -39.87 -15.00
C LYS A 127 -15.77 -40.66 -15.55
N THR A 128 -15.96 -41.33 -16.68
CA THR A 128 -14.95 -42.02 -17.49
C THR A 128 -13.88 -41.09 -18.08
N GLU A 129 -14.24 -39.94 -18.63
CA GLU A 129 -13.29 -38.95 -19.16
C GLU A 129 -12.54 -38.21 -18.05
N LYS A 130 -13.20 -37.84 -16.94
CA LYS A 130 -12.50 -37.30 -15.76
C LYS A 130 -11.49 -38.30 -15.21
N HIS A 131 -11.86 -39.59 -15.19
CA HIS A 131 -10.96 -40.66 -14.76
C HIS A 131 -9.80 -40.86 -15.74
N GLN A 132 -10.03 -40.71 -17.04
CA GLN A 132 -8.98 -40.81 -18.06
C GLN A 132 -7.99 -39.63 -17.96
N ILE A 133 -8.47 -38.39 -17.85
CA ILE A 133 -7.62 -37.21 -17.65
C ILE A 133 -6.87 -37.31 -16.32
N TYR A 134 -7.53 -37.73 -15.23
CA TYR A 134 -6.88 -37.98 -13.95
C TYR A 134 -5.76 -39.02 -14.06
N LYS A 135 -5.99 -40.13 -14.78
CA LYS A 135 -4.99 -41.18 -15.00
C LYS A 135 -3.80 -40.67 -15.84
N GLU A 136 -4.05 -39.87 -16.86
CA GLU A 136 -2.99 -39.30 -17.71
C GLU A 136 -2.16 -38.26 -16.95
N LEU A 137 -2.79 -37.39 -16.18
CA LEU A 137 -2.08 -36.40 -15.33
C LEU A 137 -1.31 -37.08 -14.19
N ARG A 138 -1.87 -38.13 -13.58
CA ARG A 138 -1.19 -38.93 -12.56
C ARG A 138 0.02 -39.66 -13.14
N ASN A 139 -0.11 -40.26 -14.32
CA ASN A 139 1.04 -40.86 -15.02
C ASN A 139 2.11 -39.81 -15.37
N CYS A 140 1.73 -38.58 -15.74
CA CYS A 140 2.70 -37.50 -15.96
C CYS A 140 3.45 -37.14 -14.67
N LEU A 141 2.75 -37.08 -13.53
CA LEU A 141 3.38 -36.82 -12.23
C LEU A 141 4.34 -37.95 -11.83
N GLU A 142 3.95 -39.22 -12.01
CA GLU A 142 4.81 -40.38 -11.74
C GLU A 142 6.05 -40.43 -12.66
N ILE A 143 5.98 -39.88 -13.88
CA ILE A 143 7.14 -39.76 -14.80
C ILE A 143 8.14 -38.68 -14.33
N VAL A 144 7.66 -37.65 -13.63
CA VAL A 144 8.42 -36.45 -13.24
C VAL A 144 8.79 -36.45 -11.74
N GLU A 145 8.39 -37.47 -10.98
CA GLU A 145 8.80 -37.64 -9.59
C GLU A 145 10.34 -37.73 -9.47
N PRO A 146 10.92 -37.12 -8.42
CA PRO A 146 12.37 -37.06 -8.24
C PRO A 146 12.94 -38.46 -7.98
N LEU A 147 13.83 -38.91 -8.85
CA LEU A 147 14.66 -40.10 -8.62
C LEU A 147 16.13 -39.67 -8.58
N ASP A 148 16.69 -39.61 -7.37
CA ASP A 148 18.10 -39.31 -7.17
C ASP A 148 18.99 -40.35 -7.89
N GLY A 149 20.00 -39.86 -8.61
CA GLY A 149 21.08 -40.69 -9.17
C GLY A 149 20.91 -41.20 -10.61
N LYS A 150 19.97 -40.65 -11.41
CA LYS A 150 19.77 -41.02 -12.82
C LYS A 150 20.57 -40.15 -13.81
N PRO A 151 21.06 -40.67 -14.95
CA PRO A 151 21.79 -39.88 -15.96
C PRO A 151 20.92 -38.79 -16.60
N LEU A 152 21.52 -37.64 -16.94
CA LEU A 152 20.83 -36.46 -17.50
C LEU A 152 20.01 -36.78 -18.77
N GLU A 153 20.51 -37.67 -19.62
CA GLU A 153 19.83 -38.10 -20.85
C GLU A 153 18.50 -38.83 -20.56
N GLU A 154 18.45 -39.63 -19.49
CA GLU A 154 17.22 -40.32 -19.07
C GLU A 154 16.18 -39.35 -18.51
N VAL A 155 16.63 -38.29 -17.81
CA VAL A 155 15.76 -37.22 -17.31
C VAL A 155 15.16 -36.43 -18.46
N VAL A 156 15.96 -36.09 -19.48
CA VAL A 156 15.50 -35.34 -20.66
C VAL A 156 14.43 -36.13 -21.43
N GLU A 157 14.63 -37.44 -21.65
CA GLU A 157 13.64 -38.28 -22.33
C GLU A 157 12.33 -38.44 -21.54
N ARG A 158 12.40 -38.53 -20.20
CA ARG A 158 11.21 -38.53 -19.33
C ARG A 158 10.44 -37.22 -19.40
N VAL A 159 11.15 -36.08 -19.38
CA VAL A 159 10.52 -34.75 -19.51
C VAL A 159 9.87 -34.60 -20.89
N LYS A 160 10.50 -35.07 -21.97
CA LYS A 160 9.86 -35.09 -23.31
C LYS A 160 8.60 -35.96 -23.33
N SER A 161 8.64 -37.12 -22.68
CA SER A 161 7.48 -38.03 -22.58
C SER A 161 6.32 -37.41 -21.79
N ALA A 162 6.61 -36.77 -20.65
CA ALA A 162 5.63 -36.04 -19.85
C ALA A 162 5.04 -34.85 -20.63
N THR A 163 5.89 -34.09 -21.33
CA THR A 163 5.48 -32.97 -22.20
C THR A 163 4.55 -33.45 -23.32
N THR A 164 4.84 -34.60 -23.92
CA THR A 164 4.02 -35.18 -24.99
C THR A 164 2.66 -35.64 -24.46
N SER A 165 2.63 -36.21 -23.25
CA SER A 165 1.41 -36.63 -22.58
C SER A 165 0.54 -35.44 -22.19
N LEU A 166 1.14 -34.35 -21.66
CA LEU A 166 0.45 -33.09 -21.39
C LEU A 166 -0.11 -32.44 -22.65
N LYS A 167 0.66 -32.42 -23.75
CA LYS A 167 0.17 -31.94 -25.06
C LYS A 167 -1.04 -32.74 -25.54
N ARG A 168 -1.07 -34.06 -25.30
CA ARG A 168 -2.22 -34.91 -25.65
C ARG A 168 -3.45 -34.60 -24.80
N VAL A 169 -3.28 -34.36 -23.50
CA VAL A 169 -4.36 -33.93 -22.60
C VAL A 169 -4.94 -32.59 -23.08
N LEU A 170 -4.09 -31.62 -23.42
CA LEU A 170 -4.50 -30.30 -23.92
C LEU A 170 -5.18 -30.34 -25.29
N LEU A 171 -4.87 -31.35 -26.12
CA LEU A 171 -5.49 -31.58 -27.43
C LEU A 171 -6.71 -32.49 -27.37
N SER A 172 -7.11 -32.95 -26.17
CA SER A 172 -8.31 -33.78 -26.03
C SER A 172 -9.57 -32.98 -26.38
N SER A 173 -10.61 -33.69 -26.84
CA SER A 173 -11.92 -33.12 -27.19
C SER A 173 -12.57 -32.31 -26.06
N SER A 174 -12.06 -32.46 -24.84
CA SER A 174 -12.50 -31.77 -23.63
C SER A 174 -11.95 -30.35 -23.45
N PHE A 175 -10.94 -29.95 -24.24
CA PHE A 175 -10.33 -28.61 -24.18
C PHE A 175 -10.43 -27.86 -25.52
N THR A 176 -11.16 -28.40 -26.49
CA THR A 176 -11.26 -27.83 -27.84
C THR A 176 -12.00 -26.49 -27.86
N GLU A 177 -12.83 -26.22 -26.84
CA GLU A 177 -13.56 -24.95 -26.63
C GLU A 177 -12.65 -23.75 -26.28
N PHE A 178 -11.38 -23.98 -25.96
CA PHE A 178 -10.42 -22.92 -25.63
C PHE A 178 -9.56 -22.44 -26.82
N PHE A 179 -9.82 -22.95 -28.03
CA PHE A 179 -9.20 -22.45 -29.27
C PHE A 179 -10.04 -21.30 -29.86
N PRO A 180 -9.44 -20.17 -30.24
CA PRO A 180 -10.19 -19.03 -30.77
C PRO A 180 -10.52 -19.29 -32.25
N ASP A 181 -11.80 -19.46 -32.58
CA ASP A 181 -12.26 -19.32 -33.96
C ASP A 181 -13.47 -18.37 -34.02
N ASN A 182 -13.35 -17.38 -34.91
CA ASN A 182 -14.27 -16.26 -35.07
C ASN A 182 -15.54 -16.69 -35.83
N GLY A 183 -16.72 -16.47 -35.23
CA GLY A 183 -18.01 -16.55 -35.92
C GLY A 183 -19.04 -15.61 -35.28
N PRO A 184 -19.91 -14.95 -36.07
CA PRO A 184 -20.77 -13.89 -35.58
C PRO A 184 -21.98 -14.47 -34.83
N VAL A 185 -22.32 -13.87 -33.69
CA VAL A 185 -23.49 -14.22 -32.89
C VAL A 185 -24.60 -13.22 -33.21
N ASP A 186 -25.60 -13.66 -33.98
CA ASP A 186 -26.94 -13.09 -34.01
C ASP A 186 -27.69 -13.58 -32.77
N MET A 187 -28.23 -12.67 -31.97
CA MET A 187 -29.13 -12.98 -30.86
C MET A 187 -30.27 -11.98 -30.84
N MET A 188 -31.41 -12.36 -31.42
CA MET A 188 -32.72 -11.98 -30.89
C MET A 188 -33.23 -13.18 -30.11
N ASP A 189 -33.49 -12.99 -28.81
CA ASP A 189 -34.68 -13.55 -28.17
C ASP A 189 -34.95 -12.78 -26.87
N GLU A 190 -36.11 -12.14 -26.85
CA GLU A 190 -36.79 -11.68 -25.64
C GLU A 190 -37.45 -12.90 -25.01
N ASP A 191 -37.00 -13.33 -23.82
CA ASP A 191 -37.84 -14.17 -22.96
C ASP A 191 -37.65 -13.86 -21.47
N ALA A 192 -38.71 -13.25 -20.91
CA ALA A 192 -39.22 -13.34 -19.55
C ALA A 192 -38.21 -13.59 -18.39
N PHE A 193 -37.38 -12.59 -18.10
CA PHE A 193 -36.57 -12.55 -16.89
C PHE A 193 -37.41 -12.43 -15.62
N THR A 194 -37.36 -13.45 -14.76
CA THR A 194 -37.51 -13.26 -13.30
C THR A 194 -36.13 -13.11 -12.66
N ASN A 195 -35.29 -12.24 -13.21
CA ASN A 195 -33.98 -11.93 -12.64
C ASN A 195 -34.16 -11.05 -11.40
N LEU A 196 -34.13 -11.67 -10.22
CA LEU A 196 -33.97 -10.96 -8.95
C LEU A 196 -32.59 -10.27 -8.95
N SER A 197 -32.55 -9.02 -9.44
CA SER A 197 -31.37 -8.16 -9.39
C SER A 197 -31.42 -7.28 -8.15
N VAL A 198 -30.35 -7.27 -7.36
CA VAL A 198 -30.18 -6.32 -6.26
C VAL A 198 -29.56 -5.05 -6.82
N ARG A 199 -30.31 -3.95 -6.73
CA ARG A 199 -29.86 -2.61 -7.10
C ARG A 199 -29.33 -1.85 -5.88
N LEU A 200 -28.07 -1.41 -5.96
CA LEU A 200 -27.44 -0.51 -5.01
C LEU A 200 -27.13 0.82 -5.72
N LYS A 201 -27.78 1.89 -5.27
CA LYS A 201 -27.57 3.24 -5.78
C LYS A 201 -26.36 3.85 -5.09
N LEU A 202 -25.40 4.34 -5.86
CA LEU A 202 -24.25 5.09 -5.37
C LEU A 202 -24.44 6.58 -5.70
N SER A 203 -24.26 7.44 -4.70
CA SER A 203 -24.31 8.89 -4.84
C SER A 203 -23.02 9.48 -4.30
N VAL A 204 -22.28 10.23 -5.12
CA VAL A 204 -21.05 10.91 -4.73
C VAL A 204 -21.25 12.41 -4.82
N THR A 205 -21.02 13.13 -3.73
CA THR A 205 -20.97 14.59 -3.71
C THR A 205 -19.51 15.00 -3.88
N VAL A 206 -19.18 15.52 -5.06
CA VAL A 206 -17.88 16.15 -5.33
C VAL A 206 -17.99 17.61 -4.90
N TRP A 207 -17.21 18.02 -3.90
CA TRP A 207 -17.20 19.42 -3.44
C TRP A 207 -16.03 20.23 -3.99
N ASP A 208 -16.15 21.56 -3.90
CA ASP A 208 -15.20 22.50 -4.47
C ASP A 208 -13.96 22.72 -3.59
N PHE A 209 -13.27 21.62 -3.30
CA PHE A 209 -11.96 21.60 -2.65
C PHE A 209 -11.07 20.62 -3.41
N ILE A 210 -9.81 20.98 -3.59
CA ILE A 210 -8.81 20.13 -4.24
C ILE A 210 -7.79 19.74 -3.18
N LEU A 211 -7.66 18.45 -2.90
CA LEU A 211 -6.55 17.99 -2.06
C LEU A 211 -5.24 18.32 -2.79
N PRO A 212 -4.22 18.85 -2.09
CA PRO A 212 -2.98 19.22 -2.73
C PRO A 212 -2.33 18.00 -3.40
N ALA A 213 -1.66 18.23 -4.53
CA ALA A 213 -0.92 17.17 -5.22
C ALA A 213 0.24 16.66 -4.36
N THR A 214 0.98 17.58 -3.74
CA THR A 214 1.97 17.27 -2.70
C THR A 214 1.26 17.08 -1.36
N PRO A 215 1.37 15.91 -0.71
CA PRO A 215 0.85 15.72 0.64
C PRO A 215 1.39 16.76 1.62
N SER A 216 0.52 17.30 2.48
CA SER A 216 0.89 18.28 3.52
C SER A 216 1.69 17.67 4.66
N LEU A 217 1.57 16.35 4.86
CA LEU A 217 2.39 15.56 5.78
C LEU A 217 3.27 14.61 4.95
N PRO A 218 4.60 14.73 4.98
CA PRO A 218 5.49 13.74 4.40
C PRO A 218 5.33 12.39 5.10
N ALA A 219 4.96 11.37 4.33
CA ALA A 219 4.81 10.01 4.81
C ALA A 219 5.74 9.11 3.98
N VAL A 220 6.89 8.74 4.54
CA VAL A 220 7.95 7.99 3.85
C VAL A 220 7.88 6.50 4.17
N PHE A 221 7.94 5.65 3.14
CA PHE A 221 7.75 4.21 3.31
C PHE A 221 8.88 3.45 2.63
N GLY A 222 9.51 2.56 3.39
CA GLY A 222 10.63 1.75 2.91
C GLY A 222 10.19 0.67 1.93
N ILE A 223 10.99 0.47 0.90
CA ILE A 223 10.84 -0.58 -0.10
C ILE A 223 12.16 -1.35 -0.16
N SER A 224 12.14 -2.57 0.35
CA SER A 224 13.31 -3.43 0.38
C SER A 224 13.63 -3.88 -1.03
N GLU A 225 14.78 -3.43 -1.55
CA GLU A 225 15.26 -3.81 -2.88
C GLU A 225 15.66 -5.30 -2.92
N THR A 226 16.17 -5.84 -1.82
CA THR A 226 16.55 -7.26 -1.73
C THR A 226 15.33 -8.17 -1.83
N VAL A 227 14.16 -7.70 -1.38
CA VAL A 227 12.91 -8.42 -1.61
C VAL A 227 12.45 -8.27 -3.06
N ILE A 228 12.68 -7.12 -3.73
CA ILE A 228 12.39 -7.00 -5.17
C ILE A 228 13.28 -7.97 -5.97
N GLU A 229 14.59 -8.01 -5.68
CA GLU A 229 15.54 -8.96 -6.26
C GLU A 229 15.07 -10.42 -6.08
N ASP A 230 14.71 -10.80 -4.84
CA ASP A 230 14.24 -12.16 -4.53
C ASP A 230 12.90 -12.50 -5.23
N ARG A 231 11.96 -11.55 -5.26
CA ARG A 231 10.59 -11.80 -5.74
C ARG A 231 10.53 -11.88 -7.25
N PHE A 232 11.25 -10.99 -7.94
CA PHE A 232 11.24 -10.90 -9.39
C PHE A 232 12.42 -11.61 -10.06
N GLY A 233 13.38 -12.13 -9.28
CA GLY A 233 14.56 -12.83 -9.80
C GLY A 233 15.48 -11.91 -10.60
N VAL A 234 15.47 -10.61 -10.30
CA VAL A 234 16.23 -9.58 -11.02
C VAL A 234 17.60 -9.39 -10.40
N GLU A 235 18.62 -9.18 -11.24
CA GLU A 235 19.99 -8.92 -10.79
C GLU A 235 20.15 -7.45 -10.38
N HIS A 236 20.79 -7.20 -9.24
CA HIS A 236 21.04 -5.85 -8.73
C HIS A 236 21.81 -4.99 -9.76
N GLY A 237 21.26 -3.84 -10.13
CA GLY A 237 21.84 -2.94 -11.13
C GLY A 237 21.56 -3.29 -12.59
N SER A 238 20.81 -4.37 -12.87
CA SER A 238 20.31 -4.68 -14.22
C SER A 238 19.16 -3.74 -14.65
N ASP A 239 18.88 -3.67 -15.96
CA ASP A 239 17.77 -2.89 -16.49
C ASP A 239 16.41 -3.32 -15.90
N ASP A 240 16.21 -4.62 -15.71
CA ASP A 240 14.99 -5.17 -15.10
C ASP A 240 14.86 -4.78 -13.62
N TRP A 241 15.98 -4.69 -12.90
CA TRP A 241 15.99 -4.20 -11.52
C TRP A 241 15.58 -2.72 -11.45
N TYR A 242 16.17 -1.87 -12.30
CA TYR A 242 15.75 -0.47 -12.42
C TYR A 242 14.26 -0.34 -12.79
N GLY A 243 13.79 -1.15 -13.73
CA GLY A 243 12.38 -1.19 -14.15
C GLY A 243 11.44 -1.59 -13.02
N ALA A 244 11.81 -2.61 -12.24
CA ALA A 244 11.04 -3.05 -11.08
C ALA A 244 10.96 -1.96 -10.00
N LEU A 245 12.08 -1.29 -9.69
CA LEU A 245 12.09 -0.17 -8.75
C LEU A 245 11.20 0.99 -9.23
N ASP A 246 11.29 1.39 -10.50
CA ASP A 246 10.47 2.46 -11.08
C ASP A 246 8.97 2.16 -11.06
N GLN A 247 8.60 0.92 -11.36
CA GLN A 247 7.20 0.50 -11.25
C GLN A 247 6.68 0.65 -9.82
N HIS A 248 7.44 0.21 -8.80
CA HIS A 248 7.02 0.31 -7.41
C HIS A 248 6.97 1.76 -6.92
N PHE A 249 7.95 2.58 -7.30
CA PHE A 249 7.98 4.01 -6.99
C PHE A 249 6.71 4.70 -7.51
N LYS A 250 6.43 4.57 -8.82
CA LYS A 250 5.28 5.20 -9.48
C LYS A 250 3.96 4.70 -8.92
N TRP A 251 3.87 3.40 -8.64
CA TRP A 251 2.68 2.78 -8.09
C TRP A 251 2.35 3.31 -6.68
N LEU A 252 3.34 3.56 -5.83
CA LEU A 252 3.11 4.04 -4.47
C LEU A 252 2.73 5.52 -4.37
N LEU A 253 3.16 6.36 -5.32
CA LEU A 253 2.82 7.79 -5.33
C LEU A 253 1.31 8.05 -5.36
N GLN A 254 0.51 7.14 -5.93
CA GLN A 254 -0.95 7.27 -5.94
C GLN A 254 -1.59 7.17 -4.54
N TYR A 255 -0.86 6.58 -3.57
CA TYR A 255 -1.31 6.43 -2.18
C TYR A 255 -0.83 7.59 -1.29
N ARG A 256 -0.34 8.70 -1.88
CA ARG A 256 0.22 9.85 -1.15
C ARG A 256 1.42 9.48 -0.28
N ILE A 257 2.11 8.41 -0.65
CA ILE A 257 3.31 7.91 0.00
C ILE A 257 4.54 8.41 -0.76
N SER A 258 5.58 8.79 -0.02
CA SER A 258 6.90 9.10 -0.54
C SER A 258 7.82 7.87 -0.38
N PRO A 259 7.91 6.98 -1.38
CA PRO A 259 8.71 5.77 -1.25
C PRO A 259 10.21 6.07 -1.18
N TYR A 260 10.92 5.27 -0.38
CA TYR A 260 12.38 5.16 -0.43
C TYR A 260 12.78 3.69 -0.52
N PHE A 261 13.81 3.39 -1.30
CA PHE A 261 14.42 2.08 -1.34
C PHE A 261 15.40 1.91 -0.20
N CYS A 262 15.52 0.69 0.33
CA CYS A 262 16.41 0.40 1.44
C CYS A 262 17.10 -0.96 1.35
N ARG A 263 18.35 -0.97 1.84
CA ARG A 263 19.13 -2.17 2.16
C ARG A 263 19.69 -2.02 3.58
N TRP A 264 19.28 -2.92 4.48
CA TRP A 264 19.90 -3.02 5.81
C TRP A 264 21.23 -3.76 5.69
N GLY A 265 22.27 -3.17 6.29
CA GLY A 265 23.55 -3.79 6.53
C GLY A 265 23.73 -4.22 7.99
N ASP A 266 24.96 -4.52 8.37
CA ASP A 266 25.29 -4.93 9.72
C ASP A 266 24.99 -3.83 10.76
N GLY A 267 24.50 -4.23 11.93
CA GLY A 267 24.30 -3.32 13.06
C GLY A 267 23.26 -2.21 12.83
N MET A 268 22.22 -2.49 12.04
CA MET A 268 21.15 -1.54 11.68
C MET A 268 21.61 -0.32 10.85
N ARG A 269 22.79 -0.40 10.23
CA ARG A 269 23.16 0.53 9.17
C ARG A 269 22.19 0.38 8.01
N VAL A 270 21.77 1.47 7.41
CA VAL A 270 20.84 1.47 6.28
C VAL A 270 21.39 2.27 5.13
N LEU A 271 21.40 1.67 3.94
CA LEU A 271 21.49 2.42 2.70
C LEU A 271 20.06 2.77 2.28
N THR A 272 19.76 4.06 2.18
CA THR A 272 18.45 4.54 1.76
C THR A 272 18.56 5.56 0.65
N TYR A 273 17.64 5.48 -0.32
CA TYR A 273 17.61 6.38 -1.46
C TYR A 273 16.25 6.31 -2.14
N THR A 274 15.78 7.41 -2.73
CA THR A 274 14.49 7.40 -3.47
C THR A 274 14.68 7.15 -4.97
N CYS A 275 15.78 7.60 -5.57
CA CYS A 275 16.09 7.39 -6.98
C CYS A 275 17.28 6.43 -7.12
N PRO A 276 17.17 5.30 -7.84
CA PRO A 276 18.29 4.38 -8.04
C PRO A 276 19.32 4.91 -9.04
N TRP A 277 18.95 5.88 -9.89
CA TRP A 277 19.90 6.54 -10.79
C TRP A 277 20.66 7.68 -10.10
N PRO A 278 21.93 7.93 -10.47
CA PRO A 278 22.69 9.08 -9.99
C PRO A 278 22.06 10.44 -10.34
N ALA A 279 22.41 11.50 -9.60
CA ALA A 279 21.83 12.84 -9.74
C ALA A 279 22.00 13.50 -11.13
N ASP A 280 23.03 13.12 -11.90
CA ASP A 280 23.23 13.63 -13.27
C ASP A 280 22.41 12.87 -14.34
N HIS A 281 21.74 11.78 -13.96
CA HIS A 281 20.89 11.04 -14.87
C HIS A 281 19.51 11.72 -15.03
N PRO A 282 18.93 11.81 -16.25
CA PRO A 282 17.63 12.46 -16.47
C PRO A 282 16.47 11.90 -15.62
N LYS A 283 16.49 10.61 -15.31
CA LYS A 283 15.50 9.97 -14.42
C LYS A 283 15.49 10.53 -13.00
N SER A 284 16.62 11.05 -12.52
CA SER A 284 16.73 11.62 -11.18
C SER A 284 15.82 12.85 -11.03
N ASP A 285 15.82 13.73 -12.02
CA ASP A 285 14.93 14.90 -12.04
C ASP A 285 13.46 14.49 -12.20
N GLU A 286 13.15 13.48 -13.02
CA GLU A 286 11.78 12.90 -13.15
C GLU A 286 11.24 12.45 -11.79
N TYR A 287 12.05 11.75 -10.99
CA TYR A 287 11.67 11.28 -9.66
C TYR A 287 11.47 12.44 -8.68
N TYR A 288 12.50 13.25 -8.50
CA TYR A 288 12.54 14.23 -7.41
C TYR A 288 11.63 15.44 -7.66
N SER A 289 11.31 15.74 -8.92
CA SER A 289 10.38 16.80 -9.29
C SER A 289 8.91 16.39 -9.24
N ASP A 290 8.57 15.10 -9.12
CA ASP A 290 7.17 14.65 -9.08
C ASP A 290 6.42 15.37 -7.94
N PRO A 291 5.30 16.06 -8.22
CA PRO A 291 4.59 16.84 -7.22
C PRO A 291 3.97 15.96 -6.13
N ARG A 292 3.74 14.67 -6.38
CA ARG A 292 3.20 13.73 -5.37
C ARG A 292 4.23 13.31 -4.33
N LEU A 293 5.52 13.49 -4.63
CA LEU A 293 6.63 13.20 -3.71
C LEU A 293 6.82 14.36 -2.72
N ALA A 294 6.54 14.12 -1.44
CA ALA A 294 6.63 15.13 -0.39
C ALA A 294 8.04 15.24 0.21
N ALA A 295 8.74 14.12 0.35
CA ALA A 295 10.12 14.04 0.83
C ALA A 295 10.87 12.94 0.06
N TYR A 296 12.20 13.00 0.00
CA TYR A 296 12.99 11.96 -0.64
C TYR A 296 14.33 11.71 0.05
N ALA A 297 14.74 10.45 0.08
CA ALA A 297 16.02 10.02 0.62
C ALA A 297 17.14 10.21 -0.41
N VAL A 298 18.25 10.79 0.03
CA VAL A 298 19.50 10.90 -0.73
C VAL A 298 20.47 9.83 -0.23
N PRO A 299 21.09 9.04 -1.14
CA PRO A 299 22.06 8.03 -0.74
C PRO A 299 23.30 8.66 -0.09
N TYR A 300 23.70 8.16 1.09
CA TYR A 300 24.99 8.50 1.69
C TYR A 300 26.16 7.80 1.00
N ALA A 301 25.93 6.61 0.46
CA ALA A 301 26.91 5.80 -0.26
C ALA A 301 26.36 5.41 -1.65
N PRO A 302 27.21 5.12 -2.64
CA PRO A 302 26.76 4.74 -3.99
C PRO A 302 25.75 3.59 -3.94
N VAL A 303 24.67 3.72 -4.72
CA VAL A 303 23.62 2.69 -4.85
C VAL A 303 24.21 1.41 -5.46
N LEU A 304 25.00 1.55 -6.53
CA LEU A 304 25.76 0.47 -7.12
C LEU A 304 27.21 0.52 -6.64
N SER A 305 27.73 -0.60 -6.15
CA SER A 305 29.13 -0.72 -5.75
C SER A 305 30.05 -0.73 -6.98
N GLY A 306 30.72 0.38 -7.26
CA GLY A 306 31.85 0.51 -8.19
C GLY A 306 33.06 1.12 -7.47
N SER A 307 34.25 0.54 -7.68
CA SER A 307 35.58 0.82 -7.08
C SER A 307 35.79 2.19 -6.39
N ASP A 308 36.35 2.19 -5.17
CA ASP A 308 37.14 3.22 -4.42
C ASP A 308 36.78 4.73 -4.49
N ALA A 309 35.79 5.15 -5.30
CA ALA A 309 35.35 6.51 -5.56
C ALA A 309 34.08 6.88 -4.76
N ALA A 310 33.78 6.13 -3.68
CA ALA A 310 32.56 6.30 -2.91
C ALA A 310 32.41 7.71 -2.29
N LYS A 311 33.51 8.35 -1.90
CA LYS A 311 33.51 9.71 -1.32
C LYS A 311 33.21 10.81 -2.35
N ASP A 312 33.77 10.69 -3.56
CA ASP A 312 33.51 11.63 -4.64
C ASP A 312 32.07 11.52 -5.14
N SER A 313 31.48 10.32 -5.04
CA SER A 313 30.07 10.09 -5.40
C SER A 313 29.10 10.89 -4.54
N LEU A 314 29.22 10.85 -3.20
CA LEU A 314 28.33 11.61 -2.31
C LEU A 314 28.42 13.11 -2.58
N ARG A 315 29.65 13.62 -2.70
CA ARG A 315 29.88 15.05 -2.97
C ARG A 315 29.23 15.47 -4.28
N LYS A 316 29.45 14.71 -5.36
CA LYS A 316 28.86 14.99 -6.68
C LYS A 316 27.33 14.97 -6.64
N GLU A 317 26.75 13.95 -6.00
CA GLU A 317 25.30 13.81 -5.82
C GLU A 317 24.71 15.07 -5.15
N VAL A 318 25.31 15.49 -4.03
CA VAL A 318 24.90 16.66 -3.27
C VAL A 318 25.09 17.96 -4.06
N GLU A 319 26.24 18.17 -4.69
CA GLU A 319 26.52 19.38 -5.47
C GLU A 319 25.51 19.57 -6.61
N ILE A 320 25.05 18.49 -7.25
CA ILE A 320 24.00 18.55 -8.27
C ILE A 320 22.64 18.84 -7.64
N LEU A 321 22.21 18.03 -6.67
CA LEU A 321 20.85 18.10 -6.11
C LEU A 321 20.57 19.43 -5.41
N LYS A 322 21.56 20.05 -4.76
CA LYS A 322 21.41 21.36 -4.12
C LYS A 322 21.06 22.49 -5.08
N THR A 323 21.38 22.36 -6.36
CA THR A 323 21.02 23.38 -7.37
C THR A 323 19.54 23.30 -7.76
N LYS A 324 18.84 22.24 -7.36
CA LYS A 324 17.47 21.95 -7.75
C LYS A 324 16.47 22.51 -6.75
N THR A 325 15.33 22.98 -7.25
CA THR A 325 14.25 23.55 -6.41
C THR A 325 13.60 22.55 -5.47
N HIS A 326 13.71 21.25 -5.77
CA HIS A 326 13.22 20.16 -4.94
C HIS A 326 14.18 19.79 -3.80
N TRP A 327 15.40 20.35 -3.71
CA TRP A 327 16.36 20.05 -2.63
C TRP A 327 15.78 20.18 -1.23
N LYS A 328 14.87 21.14 -1.02
CA LYS A 328 14.14 21.32 0.25
C LYS A 328 13.33 20.09 0.70
N LYS A 329 13.07 19.12 -0.18
CA LYS A 329 12.40 17.84 0.10
C LYS A 329 13.40 16.73 0.48
N ALA A 330 14.69 16.94 0.27
CA ALA A 330 15.74 15.95 0.52
C ALA A 330 15.95 15.71 2.02
N TYR A 331 16.26 14.47 2.38
CA TYR A 331 16.82 14.09 3.66
C TYR A 331 17.81 12.94 3.51
N PHE A 332 18.65 12.74 4.50
CA PHE A 332 19.55 11.59 4.62
C PHE A 332 19.09 10.70 5.77
N TYR A 333 18.79 9.44 5.49
CA TYR A 333 18.46 8.45 6.53
C TYR A 333 19.61 7.44 6.62
N LEU A 334 20.41 7.61 7.68
CA LEU A 334 21.77 7.07 7.78
C LEU A 334 21.85 5.80 8.64
N TRP A 335 21.02 5.71 9.67
CA TRP A 335 21.08 4.65 10.67
C TRP A 335 19.69 4.43 11.27
N ASP A 336 19.30 3.18 11.40
CA ASP A 336 18.03 2.78 11.98
C ASP A 336 18.20 2.44 13.47
N GLU A 337 17.52 3.16 14.37
CA GLU A 337 17.47 2.90 15.82
C GLU A 337 18.84 2.65 16.50
N PRO A 338 19.76 3.65 16.55
CA PRO A 338 21.04 3.51 17.23
C PRO A 338 20.86 3.24 18.75
N LEU A 339 21.69 2.34 19.29
CA LEU A 339 21.54 1.78 20.64
C LEU A 339 22.67 2.16 21.62
N ASN A 340 23.83 2.58 21.11
CA ASN A 340 25.01 2.87 21.92
C ASN A 340 25.77 4.09 21.40
N LEU A 341 26.68 4.63 22.22
CA LEU A 341 27.38 5.87 21.94
C LEU A 341 28.15 5.83 20.62
N GLU A 342 28.79 4.71 20.29
CA GLU A 342 29.53 4.54 19.03
C GLU A 342 28.64 4.72 17.79
N GLN A 343 27.43 4.18 17.83
CA GLN A 343 26.46 4.30 16.74
C GLN A 343 25.95 5.74 16.61
N TYR A 344 25.64 6.39 17.73
CA TYR A 344 25.26 7.80 17.75
C TYR A 344 26.39 8.70 17.22
N ASP A 345 27.64 8.46 17.62
CA ASP A 345 28.80 9.21 17.13
C ASP A 345 29.06 8.95 15.64
N SER A 346 28.76 7.74 15.14
CA SER A 346 28.82 7.44 13.72
C SER A 346 27.85 8.31 12.91
N ILE A 347 26.62 8.49 13.39
CA ILE A 347 25.63 9.40 12.76
C ILE A 347 26.16 10.84 12.74
N ARG A 348 26.74 11.30 13.86
CA ARG A 348 27.31 12.65 13.96
C ARG A 348 28.48 12.86 12.98
N ASN A 349 29.32 11.86 12.81
CA ASN A 349 30.45 11.89 11.87
C ASN A 349 29.96 11.93 10.41
N MET A 350 29.02 11.06 10.04
CA MET A 350 28.42 11.04 8.69
C MET A 350 27.69 12.36 8.38
N SER A 351 26.93 12.88 9.34
CA SER A 351 26.27 14.19 9.23
C SER A 351 27.28 15.33 9.07
N SER A 352 28.38 15.31 9.82
CA SER A 352 29.45 16.31 9.70
C SER A 352 30.06 16.32 8.30
N GLU A 353 30.30 15.15 7.72
CA GLU A 353 30.78 15.02 6.34
C GLU A 353 29.78 15.60 5.33
N ILE A 354 28.50 15.22 5.39
CA ILE A 354 27.45 15.76 4.52
C ILE A 354 27.41 17.29 4.62
N ARG A 355 27.49 17.83 5.84
CA ARG A 355 27.43 19.27 6.12
C ARG A 355 28.61 20.06 5.59
N THR A 356 29.74 19.42 5.30
CA THR A 356 30.85 20.10 4.60
C THR A 356 30.46 20.56 3.19
N TYR A 357 29.52 19.86 2.55
CA TYR A 357 29.02 20.18 1.21
C TYR A 357 27.62 20.81 1.25
N ALA A 358 26.80 20.45 2.25
CA ALA A 358 25.42 20.90 2.42
C ALA A 358 25.11 21.28 3.88
N PRO A 359 25.45 22.50 4.33
CA PRO A 359 25.19 22.95 5.70
C PRO A 359 23.69 22.91 6.09
N ASP A 360 22.82 22.99 5.09
CA ASP A 360 21.36 22.95 5.16
C ASP A 360 20.77 21.53 5.00
N ALA A 361 21.60 20.49 4.86
CA ALA A 361 21.12 19.13 4.74
C ALA A 361 20.35 18.68 5.99
N ARG A 362 19.23 17.99 5.74
CA ARG A 362 18.42 17.37 6.80
C ARG A 362 18.83 15.92 6.99
N VAL A 363 19.22 15.55 8.20
CA VAL A 363 19.46 14.16 8.59
C VAL A 363 18.28 13.66 9.41
N LEU A 364 17.80 12.47 9.07
CA LEU A 364 16.76 11.73 9.77
C LEU A 364 17.40 10.66 10.66
N THR A 365 16.95 10.59 11.92
CA THR A 365 17.33 9.54 12.86
C THR A 365 16.08 8.94 13.49
N THR A 366 15.86 7.64 13.29
CA THR A 366 14.85 6.86 14.02
C THR A 366 15.40 6.49 15.40
N TYR A 367 14.58 6.53 16.45
CA TYR A 367 14.98 6.07 17.78
C TYR A 367 13.78 5.73 18.68
N TYR A 368 14.00 4.78 19.59
CA TYR A 368 13.09 4.44 20.68
C TYR A 368 13.75 4.56 22.07
N CYS A 369 15.05 4.83 22.13
CA CYS A 369 15.81 5.02 23.36
C CYS A 369 17.04 5.90 23.10
N GLY A 370 17.63 6.45 24.16
CA GLY A 370 18.97 7.04 24.10
C GLY A 370 20.09 5.97 24.17
N PRO A 371 21.37 6.36 24.02
CA PRO A 371 22.50 5.44 24.13
C PRO A 371 22.51 4.70 25.47
N SER A 372 22.49 3.36 25.40
CA SER A 372 22.34 2.48 26.57
C SER A 372 23.58 2.38 27.45
N ASP A 373 24.76 2.56 26.85
CA ASP A 373 26.08 2.50 27.49
C ASP A 373 26.53 3.83 28.10
N THR A 374 25.97 4.95 27.64
CA THR A 374 26.19 6.29 28.21
C THR A 374 24.84 7.01 28.38
N PRO A 375 24.06 6.68 29.42
CA PRO A 375 22.73 7.24 29.61
C PRO A 375 22.75 8.76 29.67
N LEU A 376 21.93 9.41 28.83
CA LEU A 376 21.82 10.88 28.76
C LEU A 376 21.12 11.49 29.98
N ALA A 377 20.40 10.67 30.74
CA ALA A 377 19.68 11.05 31.95
C ALA A 377 19.53 9.83 32.87
N PRO A 378 19.15 10.02 34.15
CA PRO A 378 19.01 8.93 35.12
C PRO A 378 17.96 7.89 34.74
N SER A 379 16.86 8.30 34.10
CA SER A 379 15.81 7.38 33.65
C SER A 379 15.81 7.20 32.13
N ALA A 380 15.36 6.03 31.66
CA ALA A 380 15.29 5.72 30.24
C ALA A 380 14.37 6.68 29.45
N PHE A 381 13.27 7.14 30.06
CA PHE A 381 12.36 8.11 29.44
C PHE A 381 12.98 9.50 29.33
N GLU A 382 13.63 9.99 30.38
CA GLU A 382 14.36 11.27 30.28
C GLU A 382 15.49 11.16 29.26
N ALA A 383 16.20 10.02 29.21
CA ALA A 383 17.27 9.82 28.23
C ALA A 383 16.72 9.86 26.79
N PHE A 384 15.56 9.25 26.55
CA PHE A 384 14.84 9.31 25.29
C PHE A 384 14.47 10.76 24.90
N VAL A 385 13.91 11.54 25.82
CA VAL A 385 13.57 12.96 25.60
C VAL A 385 14.81 13.82 25.32
N LYS A 386 15.99 13.45 25.84
CA LYS A 386 17.25 14.19 25.64
C LYS A 386 18.00 13.85 24.34
N VAL A 387 17.53 12.89 23.54
CA VAL A 387 18.15 12.53 22.26
C VAL A 387 18.29 13.73 21.30
N PRO A 388 17.28 14.61 21.13
CA PRO A 388 17.42 15.78 20.27
C PRO A 388 18.60 16.66 20.64
N LYS A 389 18.70 17.04 21.91
CA LYS A 389 19.82 17.83 22.44
C LYS A 389 21.17 17.17 22.22
N PHE A 390 21.25 15.85 22.36
CA PHE A 390 22.49 15.10 22.19
C PHE A 390 22.95 15.02 20.73
N LEU A 391 21.99 14.90 19.80
CA LEU A 391 22.27 14.81 18.36
C LEU A 391 22.47 16.17 17.70
N ARG A 392 22.12 17.29 18.32
CA ARG A 392 22.35 18.63 17.74
C ARG A 392 23.84 18.90 17.47
N PRO A 393 24.19 19.58 16.35
CA PRO A 393 23.31 20.04 15.26
C PRO A 393 23.12 19.00 14.13
N HIS A 394 23.50 17.74 14.38
CA HIS A 394 23.71 16.72 13.35
C HIS A 394 22.42 16.07 12.82
N THR A 395 21.29 16.20 13.51
CA THR A 395 19.98 15.65 13.10
C THR A 395 18.96 16.78 13.00
N GLN A 396 18.09 16.72 11.98
CA GLN A 396 17.00 17.68 11.76
C GLN A 396 15.64 17.01 11.86
N ILE A 397 15.55 15.73 11.51
CA ILE A 397 14.30 14.97 11.57
C ILE A 397 14.45 13.91 12.66
N TYR A 398 13.82 14.18 13.81
CA TYR A 398 13.79 13.28 14.95
C TYR A 398 12.59 12.36 14.82
N CYS A 399 12.80 11.10 14.47
CA CYS A 399 11.73 10.15 14.21
C CYS A 399 11.57 9.16 15.37
N THR A 400 10.48 9.27 16.14
CA THR A 400 10.31 8.50 17.39
C THR A 400 9.29 7.38 17.28
N SER A 401 9.53 6.28 18.01
CA SER A 401 8.59 5.16 18.07
C SER A 401 7.32 5.53 18.83
N GLU A 402 6.16 5.32 18.21
CA GLU A 402 4.85 5.47 18.87
C GLU A 402 4.61 4.44 19.99
N TRP A 403 5.38 3.35 20.01
CA TRP A 403 5.34 2.36 21.09
C TRP A 403 5.86 2.95 22.41
N VAL A 404 6.93 3.74 22.35
CA VAL A 404 7.51 4.41 23.53
C VAL A 404 6.55 5.47 24.07
N LEU A 405 5.89 6.20 23.16
CA LEU A 405 4.90 7.20 23.52
C LEU A 405 3.71 6.58 24.27
N GLY A 406 3.26 5.39 23.87
CA GLY A 406 2.12 4.72 24.50
C GLY A 406 0.92 5.67 24.64
N ASN A 407 0.42 5.86 25.86
CA ASN A 407 -0.64 6.83 26.20
C ASN A 407 -0.14 8.15 26.81
N ARG A 408 1.18 8.38 26.79
CA ARG A 408 1.81 9.50 27.49
C ARG A 408 1.78 10.76 26.64
N GLU A 409 0.62 11.43 26.61
CA GLU A 409 0.51 12.76 25.96
C GLU A 409 1.36 13.83 26.66
N ASP A 410 1.71 13.62 27.93
CA ASP A 410 2.70 14.43 28.64
C ASP A 410 4.11 14.25 28.05
N LEU A 411 4.51 13.02 27.69
CA LEU A 411 5.79 12.76 27.03
C LEU A 411 5.87 13.43 25.66
N VAL A 412 4.76 13.46 24.91
CA VAL A 412 4.68 14.21 23.64
C VAL A 412 4.98 15.70 23.86
N LYS A 413 4.45 16.30 24.92
CA LYS A 413 4.74 17.72 25.25
C LYS A 413 6.21 17.92 25.59
N ASP A 414 6.82 16.99 26.32
CA ASP A 414 8.24 17.06 26.67
C ASP A 414 9.12 16.96 25.42
N ILE A 415 8.80 16.06 24.47
CA ILE A 415 9.51 15.97 23.18
C ILE A 415 9.40 17.28 22.41
N ILE A 416 8.18 17.81 22.27
CA ILE A 416 7.94 19.07 21.54
C ILE A 416 8.70 20.23 22.19
N ALA A 417 8.77 20.28 23.52
CA ALA A 417 9.49 21.32 24.25
C ALA A 417 11.01 21.23 24.08
N GLU A 418 11.57 20.05 23.79
CA GLU A 418 13.01 19.92 23.53
C GLU A 418 13.40 20.33 22.12
N LEU A 419 12.48 20.36 21.15
CA LEU A 419 12.75 20.69 19.74
C LEU A 419 12.98 22.19 19.53
N GLU A 420 13.77 22.52 18.50
CA GLU A 420 14.09 23.89 18.08
C GLU A 420 13.66 24.11 16.61
N PRO A 421 12.35 24.34 16.34
CA PRO A 421 11.83 24.48 14.97
C PRO A 421 12.49 25.61 14.16
N GLU A 422 12.94 26.68 14.83
CA GLU A 422 13.72 27.77 14.22
C GLU A 422 15.04 27.32 13.61
N ASN A 423 15.59 26.18 14.07
CA ASN A 423 16.78 25.54 13.52
C ASN A 423 16.44 24.48 12.45
N GLY A 424 15.19 24.44 11.99
CA GLY A 424 14.71 23.50 10.97
C GLY A 424 14.47 22.10 11.52
N GLU A 425 14.22 21.96 12.82
CA GLU A 425 13.94 20.67 13.43
C GLU A 425 12.48 20.24 13.26
N GLU A 426 12.32 18.96 12.97
CA GLU A 426 11.07 18.29 12.67
C GLU A 426 10.90 17.08 13.60
N TRP A 427 9.66 16.79 13.95
CA TRP A 427 9.32 15.61 14.74
C TRP A 427 8.44 14.67 13.94
N TRP A 428 9.00 13.52 13.63
CA TRP A 428 8.28 12.47 12.91
C TRP A 428 8.00 11.31 13.87
N THR A 429 7.00 10.50 13.55
CA THR A 429 6.75 9.26 14.28
C THR A 429 6.81 8.05 13.36
N TYR A 430 6.91 6.87 13.96
CA TYR A 430 6.78 5.60 13.24
C TYR A 430 6.10 4.54 14.11
N VAL A 431 5.50 3.56 13.42
CA VAL A 431 5.02 2.29 13.98
C VAL A 431 5.80 1.13 13.36
N CYS A 432 5.86 0.01 14.06
CA CYS A 432 6.52 -1.22 13.62
C CYS A 432 5.78 -2.42 14.25
N MET A 433 6.50 -3.40 14.80
CA MET A 433 5.94 -4.49 15.60
C MET A 433 5.12 -4.00 16.81
N GLY A 434 5.34 -2.75 17.25
CA GLY A 434 4.51 -2.03 18.21
C GLY A 434 4.21 -0.60 17.75
N PRO A 435 3.23 0.08 18.37
CA PRO A 435 2.39 -0.44 19.45
C PRO A 435 1.34 -1.44 18.95
N SER A 436 0.77 -2.24 19.86
CA SER A 436 -0.27 -3.23 19.55
C SER A 436 -1.63 -2.77 20.07
N ASP A 437 -2.69 -3.53 19.78
CA ASP A 437 -4.03 -3.28 20.33
C ASP A 437 -3.97 -3.00 21.85
N PRO A 438 -4.63 -1.94 22.36
CA PRO A 438 -5.64 -1.10 21.68
C PRO A 438 -5.11 0.11 20.90
N HIS A 439 -3.79 0.25 20.74
CA HIS A 439 -3.22 1.36 19.95
C HIS A 439 -3.38 1.17 18.44
N PRO A 440 -3.40 2.26 17.65
CA PRO A 440 -3.42 2.18 16.21
C PRO A 440 -2.08 1.67 15.65
N ASN A 441 -2.14 0.79 14.66
CA ASN A 441 -1.01 0.30 13.87
C ASN A 441 -1.56 -0.31 12.55
N TRP A 442 -0.73 -0.94 11.72
CA TRP A 442 -1.09 -1.60 10.44
C TRP A 442 -0.89 -3.11 10.45
N HIS A 443 -1.01 -3.73 11.61
CA HIS A 443 -1.04 -5.19 11.71
C HIS A 443 -2.29 -5.73 10.99
N LEU A 444 -2.15 -6.89 10.37
CA LEU A 444 -3.15 -7.52 9.52
C LEU A 444 -4.47 -7.70 10.25
N GLY A 445 -4.45 -8.18 11.50
CA GLY A 445 -5.65 -8.45 12.29
C GLY A 445 -6.39 -7.23 12.83
N MET A 446 -5.88 -6.01 12.62
CA MET A 446 -6.51 -4.78 13.12
C MET A 446 -7.65 -4.30 12.23
N ARG A 447 -8.54 -3.49 12.81
CA ARG A 447 -9.69 -2.92 12.10
C ARG A 447 -9.26 -1.79 11.17
N GLY A 448 -10.06 -1.56 10.12
CA GLY A 448 -9.79 -0.47 9.18
C GLY A 448 -9.72 0.92 9.80
N THR A 449 -10.44 1.17 10.90
CA THR A 449 -10.33 2.44 11.65
C THR A 449 -9.05 2.53 12.47
N GLN A 450 -8.53 1.42 13.02
CA GLN A 450 -7.23 1.39 13.70
C GLN A 450 -6.11 1.75 12.72
N HIS A 451 -6.19 1.24 11.49
CA HIS A 451 -5.23 1.58 10.44
C HIS A 451 -5.25 3.07 10.10
N ARG A 452 -6.44 3.67 10.01
CA ARG A 452 -6.62 5.10 9.72
C ARG A 452 -6.17 6.01 10.88
N ALA A 453 -6.39 5.55 12.13
CA ALA A 453 -6.11 6.29 13.35
C ALA A 453 -4.61 6.55 13.61
N VAL A 454 -3.70 5.83 12.96
CA VAL A 454 -2.26 6.15 12.98
C VAL A 454 -2.05 7.60 12.54
N MET A 455 -2.65 8.01 11.41
CA MET A 455 -2.49 9.37 10.89
C MET A 455 -3.24 10.42 11.72
N TRP A 456 -4.35 10.05 12.36
CA TRP A 456 -5.04 10.94 13.30
C TRP A 456 -4.19 11.22 14.54
N ARG A 457 -3.45 10.22 15.03
CA ARG A 457 -2.49 10.39 16.12
C ARG A 457 -1.39 11.37 15.73
N VAL A 458 -0.70 11.12 14.62
CA VAL A 458 0.36 11.99 14.09
C VAL A 458 -0.13 13.44 14.05
N TRP A 459 -1.33 13.64 13.47
CA TRP A 459 -1.91 14.96 13.37
C TRP A 459 -2.29 15.56 14.71
N LYS A 460 -2.94 14.84 15.64
CA LYS A 460 -3.34 15.35 16.97
C LYS A 460 -2.13 15.70 17.82
N GLU A 461 -1.11 14.85 17.82
CA GLU A 461 0.06 15.00 18.67
C GLU A 461 1.04 16.06 18.13
N GLY A 462 0.92 16.46 16.86
CA GLY A 462 1.71 17.55 16.27
C GLY A 462 2.93 17.08 15.48
N GLY A 463 2.97 15.81 15.08
CA GLY A 463 4.00 15.29 14.19
C GLY A 463 3.99 16.00 12.83
N THR A 464 5.19 16.26 12.30
CA THR A 464 5.42 16.95 11.03
C THR A 464 5.72 15.99 9.89
N GLY A 465 5.89 14.69 10.17
CA GLY A 465 6.02 13.64 9.17
C GLY A 465 5.89 12.25 9.77
N PHE A 466 5.97 11.23 8.93
CA PHE A 466 5.81 9.83 9.33
C PHE A 466 6.78 8.93 8.55
N LEU A 467 7.36 7.96 9.24
CA LEU A 467 8.18 6.92 8.61
C LEU A 467 7.54 5.54 8.84
N TYR A 468 7.52 4.71 7.79
CA TYR A 468 7.26 3.28 7.92
C TYR A 468 8.41 2.47 7.35
N TRP A 469 8.92 1.55 8.16
CA TRP A 469 10.18 0.87 7.89
C TRP A 469 10.16 0.03 6.60
N GLY A 470 9.00 -0.52 6.21
CA GLY A 470 8.90 -1.39 5.05
C GLY A 470 7.47 -1.64 4.57
N ALA A 471 7.24 -1.66 3.26
CA ALA A 471 5.93 -2.00 2.68
C ALA A 471 5.93 -3.34 1.90
N ASN A 472 7.10 -3.92 1.64
CA ASN A 472 7.27 -5.20 0.94
C ASN A 472 8.24 -6.16 1.66
N CYS A 473 8.46 -6.01 2.97
CA CYS A 473 9.44 -6.76 3.74
C CYS A 473 9.00 -8.21 4.01
N TYR A 474 8.90 -9.01 2.96
CA TYR A 474 8.61 -10.43 3.04
C TYR A 474 9.81 -11.25 3.56
N GLU A 475 9.51 -12.47 4.00
CA GLU A 475 10.51 -13.53 4.14
C GLU A 475 11.02 -13.95 2.76
N LYS A 476 12.18 -14.60 2.69
CA LYS A 476 12.66 -15.16 1.42
C LYS A 476 11.65 -16.16 0.81
N ALA A 477 11.38 -16.02 -0.49
CA ALA A 477 10.49 -16.92 -1.22
C ALA A 477 11.13 -18.31 -1.43
N THR A 478 10.34 -19.39 -1.42
CA THR A 478 10.81 -20.68 -1.96
C THR A 478 10.67 -20.75 -3.47
N VAL A 479 9.58 -20.18 -4.01
CA VAL A 479 9.38 -19.95 -5.43
C VAL A 479 9.13 -18.46 -5.65
N ALA A 480 9.95 -17.83 -6.50
CA ALA A 480 9.84 -16.43 -6.86
C ALA A 480 8.42 -16.10 -7.33
N SER A 481 7.87 -14.97 -6.87
CA SER A 481 6.53 -14.47 -7.24
C SER A 481 5.32 -15.40 -7.00
N ALA A 482 5.47 -16.57 -6.35
CA ALA A 482 4.37 -17.54 -6.20
C ALA A 482 3.79 -17.63 -4.78
N GLU A 483 4.32 -16.86 -3.82
CA GLU A 483 4.01 -17.06 -2.40
C GLU A 483 3.90 -15.75 -1.61
N ILE A 484 2.93 -15.72 -0.69
CA ILE A 484 2.84 -14.70 0.36
C ILE A 484 3.41 -15.30 1.63
N ARG A 485 4.63 -14.88 2.00
CA ARG A 485 5.35 -15.39 3.16
C ARG A 485 5.81 -14.25 4.04
N PHE A 486 5.04 -13.97 5.09
CA PHE A 486 5.42 -12.96 6.09
C PHE A 486 6.70 -13.37 6.82
N ARG A 487 7.50 -12.38 7.21
CA ARG A 487 8.69 -12.58 8.05
C ARG A 487 8.31 -13.19 9.39
N ARG A 488 9.14 -14.13 9.86
CA ARG A 488 8.97 -14.73 11.19
C ARG A 488 9.34 -13.71 12.28
N GLY A 489 8.65 -13.77 13.42
CA GLY A 489 8.94 -12.92 14.58
C GLY A 489 8.31 -11.52 14.53
N LEU A 490 7.62 -11.15 13.46
CA LEU A 490 6.85 -9.91 13.35
C LEU A 490 5.34 -10.20 13.40
N PRO A 491 4.53 -9.28 13.93
CA PRO A 491 3.08 -9.36 13.77
C PRO A 491 2.70 -9.49 12.30
N PRO A 492 1.74 -10.36 11.92
CA PRO A 492 1.31 -10.47 10.53
C PRO A 492 0.92 -9.10 9.97
N GLY A 493 1.42 -8.78 8.77
CA GLY A 493 1.18 -7.48 8.11
C GLY A 493 2.19 -6.38 8.46
N ASP A 494 2.93 -6.46 9.57
CA ASP A 494 4.03 -5.53 9.83
C ASP A 494 5.11 -5.68 8.73
N GLY A 495 5.55 -4.57 8.16
CA GLY A 495 6.46 -4.55 7.01
C GLY A 495 5.83 -4.88 5.63
N VAL A 496 4.53 -5.18 5.55
CA VAL A 496 3.88 -5.64 4.29
C VAL A 496 2.54 -4.93 4.08
N LEU A 497 2.42 -4.08 3.05
CA LEU A 497 1.21 -3.30 2.74
C LEU A 497 0.63 -3.55 1.35
N PHE A 498 1.33 -4.30 0.52
CA PHE A 498 0.84 -4.74 -0.78
C PHE A 498 1.44 -6.12 -1.08
N TYR A 499 0.82 -6.82 -2.02
CA TYR A 499 1.15 -8.19 -2.37
C TYR A 499 1.73 -8.31 -3.78
N PRO A 500 2.60 -9.31 -4.02
CA PRO A 500 3.04 -9.65 -5.37
C PRO A 500 1.83 -9.95 -6.26
N GLY A 501 1.78 -9.32 -7.44
CA GLY A 501 0.62 -9.42 -8.33
C GLY A 501 0.43 -10.83 -8.89
N GLU A 502 1.53 -11.53 -9.12
CA GLU A 502 1.61 -12.83 -9.76
C GLU A 502 0.85 -13.91 -8.98
N VAL A 503 0.85 -13.80 -7.64
CA VAL A 503 0.05 -14.66 -6.73
C VAL A 503 -1.45 -14.58 -7.05
N PHE A 504 -1.89 -13.47 -7.64
CA PHE A 504 -3.27 -13.19 -8.02
C PHE A 504 -3.46 -13.04 -9.53
N SER A 505 -2.50 -13.51 -10.34
CA SER A 505 -2.54 -13.39 -11.81
C SER A 505 -2.62 -11.93 -12.30
N SER A 506 -1.93 -11.03 -11.60
CA SER A 506 -1.80 -9.60 -11.93
C SER A 506 -0.34 -9.26 -12.24
N HIS A 507 -0.10 -8.38 -13.22
CA HIS A 507 1.23 -7.82 -13.51
C HIS A 507 1.60 -6.61 -12.65
N GLN A 508 0.65 -6.10 -11.88
CA GLN A 508 0.84 -4.97 -10.96
C GLN A 508 0.73 -5.46 -9.51
N PRO A 509 1.41 -4.81 -8.56
CA PRO A 509 1.21 -5.07 -7.15
C PRO A 509 -0.27 -5.01 -6.74
N VAL A 510 -0.69 -5.93 -5.89
CA VAL A 510 -2.06 -5.99 -5.35
C VAL A 510 -2.10 -5.23 -4.02
N ALA A 511 -2.86 -4.14 -3.97
CA ALA A 511 -3.00 -3.35 -2.75
C ALA A 511 -3.66 -4.13 -1.61
N SER A 512 -3.31 -3.81 -0.38
CA SER A 512 -4.07 -4.25 0.79
C SER A 512 -5.20 -3.28 1.13
N VAL A 513 -6.20 -3.74 1.89
CA VAL A 513 -7.19 -2.87 2.55
C VAL A 513 -6.46 -1.90 3.46
N ARG A 514 -5.42 -2.35 4.17
CA ARG A 514 -4.57 -1.51 5.02
C ARG A 514 -3.99 -0.31 4.27
N LEU A 515 -3.43 -0.52 3.08
CA LEU A 515 -2.87 0.55 2.26
C LEU A 515 -3.94 1.58 1.83
N GLU A 516 -5.17 1.14 1.53
CA GLU A 516 -6.30 2.05 1.27
C GLU A 516 -6.75 2.81 2.52
N ARG A 517 -6.63 2.21 3.72
CA ARG A 517 -6.90 2.91 4.99
C ARG A 517 -5.81 3.91 5.36
N ILE A 518 -4.55 3.63 5.01
CA ILE A 518 -3.44 4.59 5.13
C ILE A 518 -3.72 5.82 4.26
N LEU A 519 -4.07 5.60 2.99
CA LEU A 519 -4.48 6.69 2.09
C LEU A 519 -5.66 7.49 2.67
N SER A 520 -6.67 6.82 3.23
CA SER A 520 -7.81 7.50 3.87
C SER A 520 -7.37 8.40 5.03
N GLY A 521 -6.41 7.94 5.86
CA GLY A 521 -5.87 8.71 6.99
C GLY A 521 -5.02 9.90 6.54
N LEU A 522 -4.20 9.73 5.49
CA LEU A 522 -3.43 10.82 4.89
C LEU A 522 -4.35 11.88 4.25
N GLN A 523 -5.43 11.47 3.61
CA GLN A 523 -6.42 12.40 3.05
C GLN A 523 -7.16 13.18 4.13
N ASP A 524 -7.49 12.57 5.27
CA ASP A 524 -8.11 13.27 6.40
C ASP A 524 -7.25 14.41 6.94
N ILE A 525 -5.93 14.24 6.94
CA ILE A 525 -5.02 15.31 7.33
C ILE A 525 -5.22 16.54 6.44
N GLU A 526 -5.48 16.37 5.14
CA GLU A 526 -5.74 17.50 4.23
C GLU A 526 -7.04 18.23 4.58
N TYR A 527 -8.09 17.50 4.97
CA TYR A 527 -9.33 18.10 5.47
C TYR A 527 -9.10 18.87 6.78
N LEU A 528 -8.35 18.28 7.70
CA LEU A 528 -8.01 18.91 8.98
C LEU A 528 -7.09 20.14 8.79
N LYS A 529 -6.17 20.10 7.83
CA LYS A 529 -5.33 21.25 7.43
C LYS A 529 -6.18 22.35 6.81
N LEU A 530 -7.14 22.02 5.94
CA LEU A 530 -8.10 22.99 5.41
C LEU A 530 -8.86 23.66 6.56
N PHE A 531 -9.43 22.88 7.48
CA PHE A 531 -10.22 23.40 8.59
C PHE A 531 -9.38 24.31 9.50
N THR A 532 -8.20 23.84 9.93
CA THR A 532 -7.31 24.61 10.81
C THR A 532 -6.69 25.84 10.15
N SER A 533 -6.54 25.86 8.81
CA SER A 533 -6.12 27.07 8.09
C SER A 533 -7.12 28.22 8.21
N ARG A 534 -8.40 27.92 8.47
CA ARG A 534 -9.47 28.92 8.60
C ARG A 534 -9.82 29.24 10.05
N TYR A 535 -9.78 28.24 10.92
CA TYR A 535 -10.30 28.33 12.29
C TYR A 535 -9.23 28.20 13.37
N GLY A 536 -7.98 27.90 12.99
CA GLY A 536 -6.88 27.68 13.93
C GLY A 536 -6.79 26.24 14.43
N ARG A 537 -5.67 25.93 15.09
CA ARG A 537 -5.31 24.58 15.54
C ARG A 537 -6.25 24.06 16.63
N ASP A 538 -6.60 24.89 17.60
CA ASP A 538 -7.43 24.52 18.76
C ASP A 538 -8.83 24.09 18.32
N GLU A 539 -9.44 24.79 17.36
CA GLU A 539 -10.73 24.42 16.79
C GLU A 539 -10.66 23.07 16.05
N GLY A 540 -9.54 22.77 15.40
CA GLY A 540 -9.34 21.47 14.76
C GLY A 540 -9.21 20.32 15.77
N LEU A 541 -8.58 20.56 16.92
CA LEU A 541 -8.53 19.59 18.02
C LEU A 541 -9.92 19.38 18.61
N ALA A 542 -10.64 20.48 18.87
CA ALA A 542 -12.02 20.44 19.35
C ALA A 542 -12.96 19.71 18.38
N LEU A 543 -12.73 19.82 17.07
CA LEU A 543 -13.50 19.09 16.05
C LEU A 543 -13.31 17.57 16.15
N LEU A 544 -12.08 17.08 16.37
CA LEU A 544 -11.82 15.65 16.54
C LEU A 544 -12.54 15.10 17.78
N GLU A 545 -12.50 15.85 18.88
CA GLU A 545 -13.15 15.48 20.13
C GLU A 545 -14.69 15.52 20.02
N LYS A 546 -15.23 16.61 19.47
CA LYS A 546 -16.66 16.84 19.28
C LYS A 546 -17.30 15.77 18.41
N THR A 547 -16.61 15.34 17.36
CA THR A 547 -17.11 14.34 16.42
C THR A 547 -16.88 12.91 16.92
N GLY A 548 -15.98 12.72 17.89
CA GLY A 548 -15.60 11.42 18.43
C GLY A 548 -14.66 10.62 17.52
N VAL A 549 -14.02 11.26 16.53
CA VAL A 549 -13.08 10.59 15.61
C VAL A 549 -11.86 10.08 16.37
N TYR A 550 -11.20 10.96 17.12
CA TYR A 550 -9.96 10.64 17.83
C TYR A 550 -9.79 11.52 19.07
N LEU A 551 -9.65 10.91 20.23
CA LEU A 551 -9.38 11.58 21.51
C LEU A 551 -7.98 11.25 22.03
N GLY A 552 -7.45 10.07 21.73
CA GLY A 552 -6.10 9.67 22.11
C GLY A 552 -5.75 8.25 21.65
N PRO A 553 -4.55 7.74 21.98
CA PRO A 553 -4.01 6.51 21.41
C PRO A 553 -4.82 5.24 21.68
N GLU A 554 -5.68 5.21 22.70
CA GLU A 554 -6.61 4.11 22.99
C GLU A 554 -8.09 4.50 22.84
N ARG A 555 -8.37 5.75 22.45
CA ARG A 555 -9.71 6.35 22.43
C ARG A 555 -9.98 7.01 21.09
N TYR A 556 -10.49 6.22 20.15
CA TYR A 556 -10.83 6.66 18.81
C TYR A 556 -11.99 5.84 18.25
N THR A 557 -12.63 6.31 17.19
CA THR A 557 -13.80 5.65 16.63
C THR A 557 -13.48 4.26 16.07
N ILE A 558 -14.35 3.29 16.36
CA ILE A 558 -14.36 1.98 15.67
C ILE A 558 -15.40 1.92 14.54
N GLU A 559 -16.24 2.96 14.44
CA GLU A 559 -17.31 3.11 13.46
C GLU A 559 -16.95 4.17 12.42
N HIS A 560 -17.58 4.10 11.24
CA HIS A 560 -17.37 5.09 10.19
C HIS A 560 -18.07 6.44 10.46
N MET A 561 -19.22 6.41 11.14
CA MET A 561 -20.10 7.59 11.27
C MET A 561 -19.41 8.84 11.85
N PRO A 562 -18.56 8.78 12.91
CA PRO A 562 -17.81 9.94 13.39
C PRO A 562 -16.96 10.63 12.30
N ILE A 563 -16.37 9.85 11.39
CA ILE A 563 -15.55 10.36 10.29
C ILE A 563 -16.42 11.14 9.30
N ASP A 564 -17.59 10.60 8.94
CA ASP A 564 -18.57 11.28 8.08
C ASP A 564 -19.08 12.58 8.72
N VAL A 565 -19.31 12.58 10.04
CA VAL A 565 -19.72 13.78 10.78
C VAL A 565 -18.63 14.84 10.73
N MET A 566 -17.36 14.46 10.97
CA MET A 566 -16.21 15.36 10.87
C MET A 566 -16.10 15.96 9.47
N ARG A 567 -16.05 15.11 8.43
CA ARG A 567 -15.95 15.56 7.03
C ARG A 567 -17.15 16.40 6.62
N GLY A 568 -18.34 16.05 7.07
CA GLY A 568 -19.57 16.82 6.84
C GLY A 568 -19.56 18.20 7.52
N GLU A 569 -18.97 18.31 8.72
CA GLU A 569 -18.78 19.59 9.42
C GLU A 569 -17.76 20.47 8.70
N ILE A 570 -16.61 19.92 8.31
CA ILE A 570 -15.61 20.61 7.49
C ILE A 570 -16.24 21.03 6.14
N TYR A 571 -17.03 20.15 5.53
CA TYR A 571 -17.78 20.47 4.31
C TYR A 571 -18.68 21.68 4.47
N ARG A 572 -19.54 21.68 5.48
CA ARG A 572 -20.50 22.79 5.69
C ARG A 572 -19.82 24.11 6.04
N THR A 573 -18.76 24.06 6.84
CA THR A 573 -18.08 25.25 7.37
C THR A 573 -17.02 25.81 6.42
N CYS A 574 -16.44 25.00 5.54
CA CYS A 574 -15.40 25.45 4.59
C CYS A 574 -15.91 25.67 3.16
N ARG A 575 -17.18 25.39 2.86
CA ARG A 575 -17.78 25.62 1.53
C ARG A 575 -18.09 27.10 1.25
N SER A 576 -18.25 27.92 2.30
CA SER A 576 -18.29 29.38 2.19
C SER A 576 -16.89 29.93 1.93
#